data_AF-A0A7K0P3Q9-F1
#
_entry.id   AF-A0A7K0P3Q9-F1
#
_cell.length_a   1.000
_cell.length_b   1.000
_cell.length_c   1.000
_cell.angle_alpha   90.00
_cell.angle_beta   90.00
_cell.angle_gamma   90.00
#
_symmetry.space_group_name_H-M   'P 1'
#
loop_
_entity.id
_entity.type
_entity.pdbx_description
1 polymer ?
#
loop_
_entity_poly.entity_id
_entity_poly.type
_entity_poly.pdbx_seq_one_letter_code
_entity_poly.pdbx_strand_id
1 'polypeptide(L)'
;MSGPRIFVLSVHFKEDYWVRVQRHFLDLTLRPTDRRLFARFEISDEVFLPSETVVEWDDGKHATALNLLGQLALEEADPDDWLLFLDSDAWPLLPVEELLTGYGDILAVQRLENLGDPQPHPCFTLVRARLWRELEGDWNRGESEFMWLNDAGDLVGDVGG
;
A
#
# COMPACT_ATOMS: atom_id res chain seq x y z
N MET A 1 9.24 12.07 -21.92
CA MET A 1 8.22 11.12 -21.44
C MET A 1 8.20 11.28 -19.93
N SER A 2 7.05 11.49 -19.31
CA SER A 2 6.97 11.43 -17.84
C SER A 2 7.37 10.02 -17.42
N GLY A 3 8.11 9.87 -16.31
CA GLY A 3 8.44 8.56 -15.77
C GLY A 3 7.19 7.76 -15.34
N PRO A 4 7.35 6.49 -14.92
CA PRO A 4 6.25 5.69 -14.42
C PRO A 4 5.57 6.41 -13.26
N ARG A 5 4.24 6.37 -13.20
CA ARG A 5 3.41 6.97 -12.15
C ARG A 5 3.44 6.12 -10.88
N ILE A 6 3.10 6.75 -9.76
CA ILE A 6 2.88 6.08 -8.49
C ILE A 6 1.39 6.19 -8.15
N PHE A 7 0.77 5.05 -7.83
CA PHE A 7 -0.57 4.95 -7.26
C PHE A 7 -0.42 4.69 -5.77
N VAL A 8 -0.70 5.69 -4.95
CA VAL A 8 -0.72 5.56 -3.49
C VAL A 8 -2.04 4.96 -3.04
N LEU A 9 -1.95 3.89 -2.25
CA LEU A 9 -3.05 3.08 -1.76
C LEU A 9 -3.01 3.10 -0.24
N SER A 10 -4.00 3.72 0.40
CA SER A 10 -4.03 3.85 1.87
C SER A 10 -5.44 3.70 2.41
N VAL A 11 -5.56 3.03 3.56
CA VAL A 11 -6.82 2.71 4.23
C VAL A 11 -6.91 3.51 5.52
N HIS A 12 -7.98 4.29 5.69
CA HIS A 12 -8.19 5.16 6.85
C HIS A 12 -9.43 4.75 7.65
N PHE A 13 -9.23 4.44 8.93
CA PHE A 13 -10.26 3.85 9.80
C PHE A 13 -10.64 4.79 10.95
N LYS A 14 -11.90 5.20 11.02
CA LYS A 14 -12.56 5.94 12.12
C LYS A 14 -12.00 7.31 12.53
N GLU A 15 -10.79 7.66 12.12
CA GLU A 15 -10.11 8.87 12.55
C GLU A 15 -9.56 9.65 11.34
N ASP A 16 -9.97 10.92 11.22
CA ASP A 16 -9.58 11.79 10.11
C ASP A 16 -8.20 12.44 10.30
N TYR A 17 -7.64 12.40 11.51
CA TYR A 17 -6.33 12.96 11.84
C TYR A 17 -5.25 12.42 10.89
N TRP A 18 -5.18 11.10 10.74
CA TRP A 18 -4.19 10.43 9.90
C TRP A 18 -4.34 10.75 8.42
N VAL A 19 -5.58 10.94 7.94
CA VAL A 19 -5.82 11.41 6.56
C VAL A 19 -5.12 12.75 6.33
N ARG A 20 -5.31 13.71 7.26
CA ARG A 20 -4.74 15.06 7.12
C ARG A 20 -3.22 15.04 7.19
N VAL A 21 -2.65 14.27 8.11
CA VAL A 21 -1.20 14.15 8.27
C VAL A 21 -0.57 13.48 7.04
N GLN A 22 -1.07 12.31 6.63
CA GLN A 22 -0.53 11.60 5.47
C GLN A 22 -0.62 12.47 4.20
N ARG A 23 -1.78 13.10 3.95
CA ARG A 23 -1.96 13.98 2.79
C ARG A 23 -0.97 15.15 2.77
N HIS A 24 -0.66 15.75 3.93
CA HIS A 24 0.34 16.81 4.00
C HIS A 24 1.70 16.36 3.45
N PHE A 25 2.16 15.16 3.81
CA PHE A 25 3.44 14.64 3.32
C PHE A 25 3.36 14.15 1.88
N LEU A 26 2.24 13.58 1.46
CA LEU A 26 2.03 13.21 0.05
C LEU A 26 2.01 14.43 -0.88
N ASP A 27 1.53 15.60 -0.41
CA ASP A 27 1.60 16.86 -1.16
C ASP A 27 3.05 17.33 -1.38
N LEU A 28 3.98 16.94 -0.50
CA LEU A 28 5.40 17.32 -0.57
C LEU A 28 6.25 16.34 -1.37
N THR A 29 5.80 15.10 -1.54
CA THR A 29 6.64 13.98 -2.01
C THR A 29 6.17 13.34 -3.30
N LEU A 30 4.93 13.58 -3.73
CA LEU A 30 4.38 13.05 -4.97
C LEU A 30 4.36 14.09 -6.09
N ARG A 31 4.40 13.62 -7.33
CA ARG A 31 4.20 14.47 -8.51
C ARG A 31 2.71 14.71 -8.77
N PRO A 32 2.39 15.75 -9.56
CA PRO A 32 1.05 15.97 -10.08
C PRO A 32 0.48 14.81 -10.93
N THR A 33 1.33 13.97 -11.51
CA THR A 33 0.92 12.80 -12.31
C THR A 33 0.63 11.56 -11.49
N ASP A 34 1.04 11.54 -10.22
CA ASP A 34 0.81 10.43 -9.32
C ASP A 34 -0.63 10.47 -8.80
N ARG A 35 -1.16 9.32 -8.42
CA ARG A 35 -2.56 9.14 -8.03
C ARG A 35 -2.67 8.71 -6.58
N ARG A 36 -3.74 9.14 -5.93
CA ARG A 36 -4.08 8.79 -4.54
C ARG A 36 -5.43 8.10 -4.53
N LEU A 37 -5.43 6.88 -4.04
CA LEU A 37 -6.60 6.05 -3.88
C LEU A 37 -6.71 5.73 -2.38
N PHE A 38 -7.80 6.15 -1.78
CA PHE A 38 -8.05 5.98 -0.36
C PHE A 38 -9.30 5.15 -0.12
N ALA A 39 -9.20 4.20 0.80
CA ALA A 39 -10.37 3.58 1.39
C ALA A 39 -10.70 4.31 2.70
N ARG A 40 -11.98 4.58 2.97
CA ARG A 40 -12.46 5.18 4.23
C ARG A 40 -13.52 4.32 4.91
N PHE A 41 -13.47 4.28 6.24
CA PHE A 41 -14.48 3.65 7.10
C PHE A 41 -14.83 4.60 8.22
N GLU A 42 -16.11 5.00 8.28
CA GLU A 42 -16.62 5.96 9.29
C GLU A 42 -15.85 7.30 9.34
N ILE A 43 -15.33 7.76 8.19
CA ILE A 43 -14.69 9.07 8.03
C ILE A 43 -15.51 9.89 7.01
N SER A 44 -15.64 11.20 7.25
CA SER A 44 -16.36 12.12 6.34
C SER A 44 -15.61 12.33 5.03
N ASP A 45 -16.31 12.43 3.91
CA ASP A 45 -15.72 12.77 2.60
C ASP A 45 -15.06 14.16 2.57
N GLU A 46 -15.45 15.08 3.46
CA GLU A 46 -14.96 16.46 3.50
C GLU A 46 -13.45 16.59 3.76
N VAL A 47 -12.80 15.54 4.25
CA VAL A 47 -11.36 15.55 4.54
C VAL A 47 -10.50 15.15 3.36
N PHE A 48 -11.10 14.75 2.25
CA PHE A 48 -10.43 14.36 1.01
C PHE A 48 -10.57 15.44 -0.07
N LEU A 49 -9.72 15.40 -1.09
CA LEU A 49 -9.78 16.32 -2.23
C LEU A 49 -10.58 15.72 -3.40
N PRO A 50 -11.21 16.57 -4.23
CA PRO A 50 -11.88 16.12 -5.46
C PRO A 50 -10.96 15.40 -6.46
N SER A 51 -9.64 15.59 -6.38
CA SER A 51 -8.65 14.93 -7.22
C SER A 51 -8.27 13.52 -6.74
N GLU A 52 -8.69 13.16 -5.53
CA GLU A 52 -8.38 11.87 -4.89
C GLU A 52 -9.52 10.90 -5.19
N THR A 53 -9.19 9.64 -5.45
CA THR A 53 -10.18 8.58 -5.59
C THR A 53 -10.45 8.02 -4.20
N VAL A 54 -11.68 8.16 -3.71
CA VAL A 54 -12.05 7.71 -2.36
C VAL A 54 -13.17 6.69 -2.48
N VAL A 55 -12.99 5.55 -1.81
CA VAL A 55 -14.01 4.51 -1.73
C VAL A 55 -14.36 4.24 -0.27
N GLU A 56 -15.64 4.03 -0.02
CA GLU A 56 -16.11 3.54 1.27
C GLU A 56 -16.04 2.02 1.28
N TRP A 57 -15.52 1.45 2.37
CA TRP A 57 -15.55 0.02 2.62
C TRP A 57 -16.32 -0.23 3.92
N ASP A 58 -17.03 -1.35 4.02
CA ASP A 58 -18.00 -1.61 5.10
C ASP A 58 -17.71 -2.90 5.90
N ASP A 59 -16.77 -3.73 5.46
CA ASP A 59 -16.45 -5.01 6.12
C ASP A 59 -15.49 -4.88 7.32
N GLY A 60 -14.88 -3.71 7.51
CA GLY A 60 -13.95 -3.40 8.59
C GLY A 60 -12.61 -4.15 8.52
N LYS A 61 -12.32 -4.88 7.45
CA LYS A 61 -11.07 -5.64 7.29
C LYS A 61 -10.06 -4.85 6.44
N HIS A 62 -8.87 -4.64 6.99
CA HIS A 62 -7.79 -3.88 6.35
C HIS A 62 -7.38 -4.48 5.01
N ALA A 63 -7.08 -5.79 4.99
CA ALA A 63 -6.72 -6.53 3.78
C ALA A 63 -7.75 -6.40 2.65
N THR A 64 -9.04 -6.51 2.94
CA THR A 64 -10.09 -6.34 1.92
C THR A 64 -10.02 -4.95 1.29
N ALA A 65 -9.85 -3.92 2.11
CA ALA A 65 -9.74 -2.54 1.63
C ALA A 65 -8.48 -2.33 0.79
N LEU A 66 -7.32 -2.84 1.22
CA LEU A 66 -6.07 -2.77 0.44
C LEU A 66 -6.20 -3.48 -0.90
N ASN A 67 -6.82 -4.66 -0.93
CA ASN A 67 -7.06 -5.41 -2.16
C ASN A 67 -7.99 -4.66 -3.12
N LEU A 68 -9.07 -4.05 -2.61
CA LEU A 68 -9.96 -3.20 -3.40
C LEU A 68 -9.19 -2.03 -4.03
N LEU A 69 -8.33 -1.35 -3.27
CA LEU A 69 -7.51 -0.25 -3.78
C LEU A 69 -6.51 -0.74 -4.84
N GLY A 70 -5.89 -1.90 -4.63
CA GLY A 70 -5.00 -2.52 -5.60
C GLY A 70 -5.72 -2.79 -6.93
N GLN A 71 -6.92 -3.36 -6.89
CA GLN A 71 -7.74 -3.60 -8.09
C GLN A 71 -8.06 -2.30 -8.82
N LEU A 72 -8.54 -1.27 -8.10
CA LEU A 72 -8.86 0.03 -8.67
C LEU A 72 -7.65 0.71 -9.32
N ALA A 73 -6.46 0.61 -8.70
CA ALA A 73 -5.25 1.14 -9.30
C ALA A 73 -4.90 0.39 -10.60
N LEU A 74 -5.04 -0.93 -10.63
CA LEU A 74 -4.75 -1.74 -11.80
C LEU A 74 -5.67 -1.49 -12.99
N GLU A 75 -6.85 -0.90 -12.80
CA GLU A 75 -7.74 -0.48 -13.89
C GLU A 75 -7.13 0.66 -14.73
N GLU A 76 -6.27 1.49 -14.13
CA GLU A 76 -5.65 2.66 -14.78
C GLU A 76 -4.13 2.54 -14.99
N ALA A 77 -3.46 1.76 -14.14
CA ALA A 77 -2.00 1.68 -14.12
C ALA A 77 -1.43 1.02 -15.38
N ASP A 78 -0.42 1.63 -15.98
CA ASP A 78 0.40 0.96 -16.99
C ASP A 78 1.25 -0.15 -16.33
N PRO A 79 1.73 -1.17 -17.06
CA PRO A 79 2.53 -2.26 -16.50
C PRO A 79 3.78 -1.79 -15.72
N ASP A 80 4.37 -0.67 -16.13
CA ASP A 80 5.55 -0.08 -15.50
C ASP A 80 5.22 0.92 -14.39
N ASP A 81 3.95 1.28 -14.17
CA ASP A 81 3.56 2.12 -13.03
C ASP A 81 3.77 1.35 -11.70
N TRP A 82 3.83 2.10 -10.60
CA TRP A 82 4.06 1.56 -9.27
C TRP A 82 2.80 1.66 -8.40
N LEU A 83 2.56 0.63 -7.61
CA LEU A 83 1.59 0.65 -6.53
C LEU A 83 2.35 0.85 -5.22
N LEU A 84 2.02 1.89 -4.46
CA LEU A 84 2.57 2.19 -3.14
C LEU A 84 1.47 2.00 -2.10
N PHE A 85 1.50 0.86 -1.42
CA PHE A 85 0.69 0.62 -0.23
C PHE A 85 1.31 1.33 0.97
N LEU A 86 0.47 2.04 1.73
CA LEU A 86 0.81 2.70 2.99
C LEU A 86 -0.28 2.45 4.02
N ASP A 87 0.12 2.21 5.26
CA ASP A 87 -0.79 2.36 6.40
C ASP A 87 -1.10 3.85 6.60
N SER A 88 -2.25 4.15 7.20
CA SER A 88 -2.71 5.54 7.40
C SER A 88 -1.74 6.43 8.18
N ASP A 89 -0.91 5.83 9.04
CA ASP A 89 0.09 6.50 9.87
C ASP A 89 1.52 6.43 9.28
N ALA A 90 1.64 6.00 8.01
CA ALA A 90 2.90 5.95 7.28
C ALA A 90 2.91 6.92 6.09
N TRP A 91 4.05 7.58 5.86
CA TRP A 91 4.25 8.46 4.71
C TRP A 91 5.73 8.61 4.35
N PRO A 92 6.04 8.85 3.06
CA PRO A 92 7.40 9.19 2.65
C PRO A 92 7.81 10.59 3.17
N LEU A 93 9.09 10.73 3.53
CA LEU A 93 9.70 12.01 3.91
C LEU A 93 10.49 12.66 2.78
N LEU A 94 10.82 11.89 1.74
CA LEU A 94 11.54 12.30 0.54
C LEU A 94 10.75 11.87 -0.71
N PRO A 95 11.00 12.47 -1.88
CA PRO A 95 10.33 12.07 -3.12
C PRO A 95 10.50 10.58 -3.39
N VAL A 96 9.38 9.85 -3.54
CA VAL A 96 9.39 8.38 -3.71
C VAL A 96 10.09 7.97 -5.00
N GLU A 97 10.12 8.86 -5.99
CA GLU A 97 10.84 8.66 -7.26
C GLU A 97 12.31 8.29 -7.09
N GLU A 98 12.95 8.79 -6.03
CA GLU A 98 14.34 8.49 -5.71
C GLU A 98 14.56 7.00 -5.37
N LEU A 99 13.50 6.31 -4.94
CA LEU A 99 13.50 4.88 -4.66
C LEU A 99 13.21 4.02 -5.90
N LEU A 100 12.78 4.61 -7.02
CA LEU A 100 12.39 3.83 -8.21
C LEU A 100 13.59 3.34 -9.02
N THR A 101 14.78 3.89 -8.76
CA THR A 101 16.01 3.53 -9.45
C THR A 101 16.92 2.72 -8.54
N GLY A 102 17.33 1.53 -9.00
CA GLY A 102 18.33 0.70 -8.31
C GLY A 102 17.77 -0.48 -7.52
N TYR A 103 16.44 -0.62 -7.42
CA TYR A 103 15.78 -1.77 -6.81
C TYR A 103 15.04 -2.61 -7.86
N GLY A 104 14.67 -3.84 -7.47
CA GLY A 104 13.87 -4.75 -8.31
C GLY A 104 12.42 -4.29 -8.46
N ASP A 105 11.52 -5.21 -8.77
CA ASP A 105 10.09 -4.90 -9.00
C ASP A 105 9.26 -4.76 -7.72
N ILE A 106 9.89 -4.95 -6.56
CA ILE A 106 9.29 -4.81 -5.25
C ILE A 106 10.30 -4.25 -4.25
N LEU A 107 9.81 -3.36 -3.38
CA LEU A 107 10.50 -2.85 -2.20
C LEU A 107 9.48 -2.79 -1.07
N ALA A 108 9.79 -3.40 0.07
CA ALA A 108 8.89 -3.41 1.22
C ALA A 108 9.64 -3.35 2.54
N VAL A 109 8.95 -2.93 3.59
CA VAL A 109 9.44 -3.06 4.96
C VAL A 109 9.32 -4.51 5.41
N GLN A 110 10.43 -5.04 5.95
CA GLN A 110 10.47 -6.30 6.69
C GLN A 110 10.36 -6.01 8.20
N ARG A 111 9.45 -6.69 8.89
CA ARG A 111 9.24 -6.51 10.33
C ARG A 111 10.14 -7.42 11.15
N LEU A 112 11.39 -7.00 11.31
CA LEU A 112 12.38 -7.74 12.10
C LEU A 112 11.94 -7.92 13.56
N GLU A 113 11.16 -6.98 14.11
CA GLU A 113 10.57 -7.07 15.44
C GLU A 113 9.54 -8.20 15.58
N ASN A 114 8.98 -8.68 14.46
CA ASN A 114 8.11 -9.85 14.40
C ASN A 114 8.90 -11.16 14.21
N LEU A 115 10.04 -11.30 14.91
CA LEU A 115 10.90 -12.48 14.82
C LEU A 115 11.41 -12.75 13.38
N GLY A 116 11.80 -11.70 12.67
CA GLY A 116 12.37 -11.83 11.33
C GLY A 116 11.36 -12.18 10.22
N ASP A 117 10.07 -11.89 10.44
CA ASP A 117 9.00 -12.14 9.47
C ASP A 117 9.39 -11.60 8.07
N PRO A 118 9.54 -12.46 7.05
CA PRO A 118 9.93 -12.08 5.71
C PRO A 118 8.77 -11.51 4.88
N GLN A 119 7.54 -11.51 5.38
CA GLN A 119 6.40 -10.99 4.65
C GLN A 119 6.53 -9.47 4.42
N PRO A 120 6.32 -8.97 3.19
CA PRO A 120 6.21 -7.55 2.90
C PRO A 120 5.11 -6.90 3.76
N HIS A 121 5.41 -5.81 4.45
CA HIS A 121 4.40 -5.13 5.26
C HIS A 121 3.71 -3.98 4.50
N PRO A 122 2.37 -3.84 4.54
CA PRO A 122 1.65 -2.79 3.83
C PRO A 122 1.93 -1.38 4.36
N CYS A 123 2.52 -1.21 5.56
CA CYS A 123 2.96 0.10 6.05
C CYS A 123 3.84 0.86 5.07
N PHE A 124 4.63 0.11 4.28
CA PHE A 124 5.32 0.60 3.11
C PHE A 124 5.64 -0.58 2.20
N THR A 125 4.84 -0.76 1.16
CA THR A 125 5.14 -1.70 0.08
C THR A 125 4.98 -1.02 -1.26
N LEU A 126 6.06 -1.01 -2.03
CA LEU A 126 6.14 -0.46 -3.37
C LEU A 126 6.36 -1.61 -4.35
N VAL A 127 5.43 -1.81 -5.29
CA VAL A 127 5.45 -2.95 -6.22
C VAL A 127 5.06 -2.50 -7.63
N ARG A 128 5.72 -3.04 -8.66
CA ARG A 128 5.34 -2.78 -10.05
C ARG A 128 3.94 -3.31 -10.33
N ALA A 129 3.14 -2.55 -11.06
CA ALA A 129 1.79 -2.96 -11.44
C ALA A 129 1.79 -4.28 -12.24
N ARG A 130 2.78 -4.52 -13.09
CA ARG A 130 2.94 -5.83 -13.76
C ARG A 130 3.17 -6.98 -12.79
N LEU A 131 4.04 -6.81 -11.80
CA LEU A 131 4.35 -7.86 -10.84
C LEU A 131 3.13 -8.14 -9.95
N TRP A 132 2.44 -7.10 -9.49
CA TRP A 132 1.21 -7.26 -8.70
C TRP A 132 0.13 -8.04 -9.45
N ARG A 133 -0.03 -7.79 -10.77
CA ARG A 133 -0.93 -8.58 -11.64
C ARG A 133 -0.48 -10.04 -11.79
N GLU A 134 0.81 -10.26 -12.05
CA GLU A 134 1.38 -11.60 -12.24
C GLU A 134 1.26 -12.47 -11.00
N LEU A 135 1.39 -11.86 -9.81
CA LEU A 135 1.27 -12.55 -8.53
C LEU A 135 -0.18 -12.79 -8.08
N GLU A 136 -1.17 -12.22 -8.78
CA GLU A 136 -2.54 -12.10 -8.27
C GLU A 136 -2.54 -11.52 -6.84
N GLY A 137 -1.79 -10.42 -6.66
CA GLY A 137 -1.44 -9.90 -5.34
C GLY A 137 -2.63 -9.76 -4.39
N ASP A 138 -2.45 -10.28 -3.18
CA ASP A 138 -3.48 -10.40 -2.16
C ASP A 138 -2.87 -10.13 -0.77
N TRP A 139 -3.54 -9.26 -0.01
CA TRP A 139 -3.21 -8.96 1.38
C TRP A 139 -3.97 -9.80 2.41
N ASN A 140 -4.90 -10.65 1.97
CA ASN A 140 -5.54 -11.59 2.87
C ASN A 140 -4.51 -12.52 3.49
N ARG A 141 -4.85 -13.01 4.68
CA ARG A 141 -4.11 -14.09 5.30
C ARG A 141 -3.98 -15.27 4.34
N GLY A 142 -2.74 -15.63 4.01
CA GLY A 142 -2.46 -16.78 3.17
C GLY A 142 -2.94 -18.10 3.77
N GLU A 143 -3.18 -19.08 2.89
CA GLU A 143 -3.51 -20.44 3.29
C GLU A 143 -2.32 -21.08 4.04
N SER A 144 -2.58 -22.07 4.90
CA SER A 144 -1.58 -22.70 5.77
C SER A 144 -0.47 -23.48 5.03
N GLU A 145 -0.45 -23.43 3.69
CA GLU A 145 0.53 -24.12 2.84
C GLU A 145 1.82 -23.32 2.65
N PHE A 146 1.80 -22.00 2.83
CA PHE A 146 2.97 -21.14 2.75
C PHE A 146 3.45 -20.77 4.14
N MET A 147 4.42 -21.53 4.64
CA MET A 147 5.01 -21.32 5.96
C MET A 147 6.53 -21.21 5.90
N TRP A 148 7.10 -20.47 6.84
CA TRP A 148 8.54 -20.25 6.99
C TRP A 148 8.95 -20.36 8.45
N LEU A 149 10.24 -20.60 8.68
CA LEU A 149 10.82 -20.54 10.01
C LEU A 149 11.09 -19.07 10.36
N ASN A 150 10.59 -18.63 11.51
CA ASN A 150 10.96 -17.34 12.08
C ASN A 150 12.30 -17.45 12.86
N ASP A 151 12.78 -16.33 13.40
CA ASP A 151 14.04 -16.26 14.16
C ASP A 151 14.01 -17.07 15.47
N ALA A 152 12.82 -17.44 15.97
CA ALA A 152 12.65 -18.33 17.12
C ALA A 152 12.70 -19.83 16.72
N GLY A 153 12.73 -20.13 15.43
CA GLY A 153 12.66 -21.50 14.89
C GLY A 153 11.25 -22.07 14.82
N ASP A 154 10.23 -21.25 15.03
CA ASP A 154 8.83 -21.64 14.89
C ASP A 154 8.39 -21.56 13.42
N LEU A 155 7.56 -22.51 13.00
CA LEU A 155 6.94 -22.51 11.68
C LEU A 155 5.69 -21.63 11.73
N VAL A 156 5.74 -20.50 11.01
CA VAL A 156 4.65 -19.51 10.93
C VAL A 156 4.20 -19.36 9.48
N GLY A 157 2.99 -18.87 9.27
CA GLY A 157 2.47 -18.57 7.93
C GLY A 157 2.05 -17.13 7.80
N ASP A 158 1.66 -16.77 6.59
CA ASP A 158 1.11 -15.46 6.25
C ASP A 158 -0.04 -15.08 7.19
N VAL A 159 0.10 -13.91 7.83
CA VAL A 159 -0.88 -13.38 8.79
C VAL A 159 -1.86 -12.39 8.16
N GLY A 160 -1.63 -12.04 6.89
CA GLY A 160 -2.31 -10.98 6.17
C GLY A 160 -1.76 -9.60 6.52
N GLY A 161 -2.01 -8.64 5.62
CA GLY A 161 -1.81 -7.21 5.81
C GLY A 161 -3.14 -6.51 5.84
#